data_AF-A0ABD3CUE3-F1
#
_entry.id   AF-A0ABD3CUE3-F1
#
_cell.length_a   1.000
_cell.length_b   1.000
_cell.length_c   1.000
_cell.angle_alpha   90.00
_cell.angle_beta   90.00
_cell.angle_gamma   90.00
#
_symmetry.space_group_name_H-M   'P 1'
#
loop_
_entity.id
_entity.type
_entity.pdbx_description
1 polymer ?
#
loop_
_entity_poly.entity_id
_entity_poly.type
_entity_poly.pdbx_seq_one_letter_code
_entity_poly.pdbx_strand_id
1 'polypeptide(L)'
;MVQEFVMNVQGEDEAEIYGGLIKAPKVLADIVESLAAAVYVDCNFNLKDMWVIIRNLLEPLITLDVLEQQPQPVTTLFELCQRDGKKLEIKHNREGEKNIASVYVNGNLVASASAEQKENSKIHAAKVALKELGYESNTVMNADICGQLNGDNEIGAKQRLHEICGKKKWQNPNYKIQSEAGPAHEKRYKCSVEIELSDAILLVTGGVRSRVKEAENSAAFVMIRGLNDSKYI
;
A
#
# COMPACT_ATOMS: atom_id res chain seq x y z
N MET A 1 -10.43 -35.53 1.94
CA MET A 1 -10.78 -34.42 1.01
C MET A 1 -11.09 -33.10 1.71
N VAL A 2 -12.29 -32.82 2.24
CA VAL A 2 -12.55 -31.49 2.87
C VAL A 2 -11.85 -31.35 4.23
N GLN A 3 -11.94 -32.35 5.12
CA GLN A 3 -11.25 -32.30 6.41
C GLN A 3 -9.72 -32.27 6.25
N GLU A 4 -9.21 -33.00 5.26
CA GLU A 4 -7.79 -33.02 4.90
C GLU A 4 -7.31 -31.68 4.33
N PHE A 5 -8.14 -31.01 3.51
CA PHE A 5 -7.89 -29.65 3.05
C PHE A 5 -7.90 -28.66 4.22
N VAL A 6 -8.89 -28.75 5.12
CA VAL A 6 -8.97 -27.89 6.31
C VAL A 6 -7.75 -28.07 7.21
N MET A 7 -7.28 -29.30 7.40
CA MET A 7 -6.09 -29.58 8.21
C MET A 7 -4.79 -29.08 7.54
N ASN A 8 -4.67 -29.19 6.22
CA ASN A 8 -3.52 -28.64 5.50
C ASN A 8 -3.49 -27.12 5.55
N VAL A 9 -4.65 -26.46 5.40
CA VAL A 9 -4.77 -24.99 5.48
C VAL A 9 -4.52 -24.48 6.91
N GLN A 10 -4.89 -25.24 7.94
CA GLN A 10 -4.61 -24.89 9.34
C GLN A 10 -3.13 -25.04 9.74
N GLY A 11 -2.34 -25.79 8.97
CA GLY A 11 -0.90 -25.96 9.19
C GLY A 11 -0.02 -24.94 8.45
N GLU A 12 -0.61 -24.10 7.59
CA GLU A 12 0.08 -22.97 6.98
C GLU A 12 0.10 -21.80 7.97
N ASP A 13 1.23 -21.59 8.64
CA ASP A 13 1.46 -20.41 9.49
C ASP A 13 1.25 -19.13 8.64
N GLU A 14 0.41 -18.21 9.16
CA GLU A 14 0.13 -16.85 8.66
C GLU A 14 0.17 -16.67 7.13
N ALA A 15 -1.01 -16.65 6.50
CA ALA A 15 -1.29 -16.12 5.16
C ALA A 15 -0.02 -15.70 4.41
N GLU A 16 0.68 -16.69 3.85
CA GLU A 16 1.98 -16.46 3.24
C GLU A 16 1.79 -15.37 2.18
N ILE A 17 2.46 -14.22 2.37
CA ILE A 17 2.46 -13.15 1.37
C ILE A 17 3.18 -13.70 0.14
N TYR A 18 2.39 -14.23 -0.78
CA TYR A 18 2.87 -14.66 -2.09
C TYR A 18 3.01 -13.43 -2.96
N GLY A 19 4.17 -13.26 -3.61
CA GLY A 19 4.57 -12.04 -4.34
C GLY A 19 3.76 -11.73 -5.59
N GLY A 20 2.47 -11.48 -5.43
CA GLY A 20 1.54 -11.02 -6.47
C GLY A 20 1.32 -12.01 -7.62
N LEU A 21 1.79 -13.25 -7.51
CA LEU A 21 1.82 -14.22 -8.62
C LEU A 21 1.26 -15.60 -8.27
N ILE A 22 0.49 -15.77 -7.18
CA ILE A 22 -0.46 -16.89 -7.18
C ILE A 22 -1.54 -16.53 -8.18
N LYS A 23 -1.44 -17.12 -9.37
CA LYS A 23 -2.59 -17.20 -10.25
C LYS A 23 -3.59 -18.10 -9.52
N ALA A 24 -4.62 -17.50 -8.94
CA ALA A 24 -5.70 -18.25 -8.31
C ALA A 24 -6.12 -19.38 -9.26
N PRO A 25 -6.20 -20.63 -8.79
CA PRO A 25 -6.65 -21.73 -9.62
C PRO A 25 -7.97 -21.36 -10.27
N LYS A 26 -8.06 -21.45 -11.61
CA LYS A 26 -9.26 -21.06 -12.36
C LYS A 26 -10.53 -21.70 -11.79
N VAL A 27 -10.40 -22.93 -11.31
CA VAL A 27 -11.46 -23.69 -10.66
C VAL A 27 -12.12 -22.95 -9.48
N LEU A 28 -11.39 -22.13 -8.71
CA LEU A 28 -11.98 -21.35 -7.63
C LEU A 28 -12.90 -20.25 -8.17
N ALA A 29 -12.48 -19.59 -9.26
CA ALA A 29 -13.32 -18.60 -9.93
C ALA A 29 -14.58 -19.28 -10.51
N ASP A 30 -14.42 -20.43 -11.16
CA ASP A 30 -15.54 -21.19 -11.74
C ASP A 30 -16.55 -21.64 -10.65
N ILE A 31 -16.07 -22.04 -9.46
CA ILE A 31 -16.92 -22.41 -8.31
C ILE A 31 -17.70 -21.20 -7.80
N VAL A 32 -17.02 -20.07 -7.58
CA VAL A 32 -17.66 -18.84 -7.08
C VAL A 32 -18.67 -18.30 -8.10
N GLU A 33 -18.33 -18.33 -9.39
CA GLU A 33 -19.22 -17.92 -10.48
C GLU A 33 -20.47 -18.82 -10.57
N SER A 34 -20.30 -20.14 -10.48
CA SER A 34 -21.41 -21.10 -10.51
C SER A 34 -22.37 -20.89 -9.34
N LEU A 35 -21.83 -20.66 -8.15
CA LEU A 35 -22.60 -20.39 -6.93
C LEU A 35 -23.34 -19.05 -7.01
N ALA A 36 -22.65 -18.01 -7.46
CA ALA A 36 -23.25 -16.70 -7.69
C ALA A 36 -24.39 -16.76 -8.71
N ALA A 37 -24.21 -17.51 -9.81
CA ALA A 37 -25.25 -17.71 -10.82
C ALA A 37 -26.48 -18.44 -10.26
N ALA A 38 -26.28 -19.50 -9.47
CA ALA A 38 -27.38 -20.23 -8.82
C ALA A 38 -28.18 -19.32 -7.88
N VAL A 39 -27.49 -18.60 -6.98
CA VAL A 39 -28.13 -17.64 -6.06
C VAL A 39 -28.84 -16.52 -6.82
N TYR A 40 -28.27 -16.05 -7.94
CA TYR A 40 -28.87 -15.00 -8.76
C TYR A 40 -30.20 -15.44 -9.38
N VAL A 41 -30.29 -16.69 -9.86
CA VAL A 41 -31.54 -17.27 -10.36
C VAL A 41 -32.57 -17.41 -9.23
N ASP A 42 -32.15 -17.91 -8.06
CA ASP A 42 -33.03 -18.08 -6.90
C ASP A 42 -33.53 -16.75 -6.32
N CYS A 43 -32.74 -15.69 -6.45
CA CYS A 43 -33.13 -14.32 -6.07
C CYS A 43 -34.00 -13.63 -7.12
N ASN A 44 -34.58 -14.37 -8.09
CA ASN A 44 -35.35 -13.83 -9.20
C ASN A 44 -34.61 -12.69 -9.93
N PHE A 45 -33.31 -12.88 -10.16
CA PHE A 45 -32.41 -11.93 -10.81
C PHE A 45 -32.22 -10.60 -10.04
N ASN A 46 -32.42 -10.58 -8.72
CA ASN A 46 -32.11 -9.43 -7.88
C ASN A 46 -30.65 -9.43 -7.42
N LEU A 47 -29.84 -8.54 -8.01
CA LEU A 47 -28.41 -8.38 -7.66
C LEU A 47 -28.17 -7.94 -6.21
N LYS A 48 -29.08 -7.16 -5.61
CA LYS A 48 -28.89 -6.70 -4.22
C LYS A 48 -29.04 -7.85 -3.24
N ASP A 49 -30.06 -8.67 -3.41
CA ASP A 49 -30.34 -9.80 -2.53
C ASP A 49 -29.26 -10.88 -2.70
N MET A 50 -28.86 -11.15 -3.95
CA MET A 50 -27.75 -12.04 -4.26
C MET A 50 -26.44 -11.59 -3.61
N TRP A 51 -26.11 -10.29 -3.66
CA TRP A 51 -24.89 -9.76 -3.04
C TRP A 51 -24.88 -9.91 -1.52
N VAL A 52 -26.02 -9.74 -0.85
CA VAL A 52 -26.13 -9.95 0.61
C VAL A 52 -25.85 -11.40 0.96
N ILE A 53 -26.41 -12.35 0.21
CA ILE A 53 -26.23 -13.80 0.46
C ILE A 53 -24.78 -14.22 0.17
N ILE A 54 -24.24 -13.85 -0.99
CA ILE A 54 -22.87 -14.19 -1.37
C ILE A 54 -21.85 -13.57 -0.42
N ARG A 55 -22.06 -12.33 0.04
CA ARG A 55 -21.18 -11.70 1.04
C ARG A 55 -21.14 -12.50 2.33
N ASN A 56 -22.30 -12.90 2.86
CA ASN A 56 -22.38 -13.68 4.09
C ASN A 56 -21.74 -15.07 3.95
N LEU A 57 -21.89 -15.70 2.78
CA LEU A 57 -21.32 -17.02 2.51
C LEU A 57 -19.79 -16.97 2.39
N LEU A 58 -19.26 -15.85 1.91
CA LEU A 58 -17.83 -15.64 1.73
C LEU A 58 -17.16 -15.11 2.99
N GLU A 59 -17.84 -14.89 4.12
CA GLU A 59 -17.23 -14.37 5.35
C GLU A 59 -16.67 -15.51 6.24
N PRO A 60 -15.42 -15.45 6.75
CA PRO A 60 -14.45 -14.37 6.60
C PRO A 60 -13.49 -14.63 5.44
N LEU A 61 -13.78 -14.09 4.25
CA LEU A 61 -12.76 -13.87 3.25
C LEU A 61 -11.92 -12.70 3.73
N ILE A 62 -10.61 -12.82 3.58
CA ILE A 62 -9.72 -11.68 3.71
C ILE A 62 -10.23 -10.61 2.75
N THR A 63 -10.75 -9.53 3.29
CA THR A 63 -11.29 -8.44 2.48
C THR A 63 -10.13 -7.73 1.77
N LEU A 64 -10.41 -7.12 0.61
CA LEU A 64 -9.41 -6.39 -0.17
C LEU A 64 -8.69 -5.33 0.68
N ASP A 65 -9.41 -4.68 1.59
CA ASP A 65 -8.85 -3.73 2.56
C ASP A 65 -7.85 -4.38 3.53
N VAL A 66 -8.08 -5.63 3.95
CA VAL A 66 -7.12 -6.35 4.80
C VAL A 66 -5.87 -6.74 3.99
N LEU A 67 -6.01 -7.09 2.70
CA LEU A 67 -4.86 -7.39 1.82
C LEU A 67 -4.03 -6.13 1.51
N GLU A 68 -4.69 -4.99 1.25
CA GLU A 68 -4.01 -3.71 1.00
C GLU A 68 -3.30 -3.18 2.25
N GLN A 69 -3.81 -3.51 3.43
CA GLN A 69 -3.20 -3.16 4.71
C GLN A 69 -1.99 -4.04 5.08
N GLN A 70 -1.77 -5.18 4.42
CA GLN A 70 -0.59 -6.00 4.69
C GLN A 70 0.66 -5.34 4.10
N PRO A 71 1.64 -4.93 4.92
CA PRO A 71 2.85 -4.29 4.43
C PRO A 71 3.63 -5.27 3.56
N GLN A 72 3.95 -4.88 2.33
CA GLN A 72 4.82 -5.68 1.47
C GLN A 72 6.21 -5.78 2.14
N PRO A 73 6.71 -6.99 2.49
CA PRO A 73 7.90 -7.12 3.34
C PRO A 73 9.15 -6.47 2.74
N VAL A 74 9.30 -6.55 1.41
CA VAL A 74 10.41 -5.92 0.68
C VAL A 74 10.34 -4.39 0.77
N THR A 75 9.17 -3.81 0.57
CA THR A 75 8.94 -2.36 0.67
C THR A 75 9.19 -1.86 2.09
N THR A 76 8.62 -2.57 3.07
CA THR A 76 8.77 -2.25 4.50
C THR A 76 10.23 -2.25 4.92
N LEU A 77 10.97 -3.28 4.51
CA LEU A 77 12.41 -3.38 4.77
C LEU A 77 13.20 -2.23 4.14
N PHE A 78 12.84 -1.83 2.92
CA PHE A 78 13.48 -0.71 2.23
C PHE A 78 13.26 0.61 2.96
N GLU A 79 12.01 0.91 3.33
CA GLU A 79 11.64 2.13 4.03
C GLU A 79 12.33 2.26 5.39
N LEU A 80 12.34 1.18 6.17
CA LEU A 80 12.99 1.16 7.48
C LEU A 80 14.51 1.32 7.38
N CYS A 81 15.16 0.62 6.44
CA CYS A 81 16.59 0.80 6.19
C CYS A 81 16.92 2.22 5.73
N GLN A 82 16.10 2.80 4.84
CA GLN A 82 16.30 4.17 4.35
C GLN A 82 16.15 5.19 5.48
N ARG A 83 15.11 5.05 6.32
CA ARG A 83 14.87 5.91 7.49
C ARG A 83 16.07 5.90 8.45
N ASP A 84 16.65 4.73 8.67
CA ASP A 84 17.79 4.55 9.56
C ASP A 84 19.14 4.92 8.91
N GLY A 85 19.15 5.41 7.67
CA GLY A 85 20.37 5.75 6.93
C GLY A 85 21.24 4.55 6.55
N LYS A 86 20.68 3.33 6.57
CA LYS A 86 21.37 2.08 6.25
C LYS A 86 21.30 1.81 4.75
N LYS A 87 22.40 1.38 4.15
CA LYS A 87 22.45 0.96 2.74
C LYS A 87 21.92 -0.46 2.60
N LEU A 88 20.74 -0.62 2.00
CA LEU A 88 20.13 -1.91 1.71
C LEU A 88 20.47 -2.39 0.29
N GLU A 89 20.88 -3.66 0.17
CA GLU A 89 21.07 -4.34 -1.11
C GLU A 89 20.41 -5.73 -1.05
N ILE A 90 19.55 -6.05 -2.02
CA ILE A 90 18.97 -7.39 -2.16
C ILE A 90 19.53 -8.01 -3.44
N LYS A 91 20.28 -9.10 -3.28
CA LYS A 91 20.87 -9.85 -4.39
C LYS A 91 20.07 -11.11 -4.65
N HIS A 92 19.97 -11.48 -5.91
CA HIS A 92 19.35 -12.72 -6.36
C HIS A 92 20.42 -13.63 -6.96
N ASN A 93 20.34 -14.91 -6.64
CA ASN A 93 21.12 -15.97 -7.26
C ASN A 93 20.22 -17.16 -7.57
N ARG A 94 20.66 -18.06 -8.45
CA ARG A 94 20.00 -19.32 -8.73
C ARG A 94 20.94 -20.47 -8.42
N GLU A 95 20.47 -21.41 -7.61
CA GLU A 95 21.19 -22.64 -7.27
C GLU A 95 20.36 -23.83 -7.73
N GLY A 96 20.77 -24.42 -8.86
CA GLY A 96 19.98 -25.45 -9.54
C GLY A 96 18.60 -24.94 -9.96
N GLU A 97 17.54 -25.60 -9.48
CA GLU A 97 16.14 -25.22 -9.75
C GLU A 97 15.60 -24.17 -8.78
N LYS A 98 16.30 -23.89 -7.67
CA LYS A 98 15.83 -22.96 -6.64
C LYS A 98 16.35 -21.54 -6.87
N ASN A 99 15.48 -20.56 -6.64
CA ASN A 99 15.83 -19.15 -6.63
C ASN A 99 16.20 -18.74 -5.20
N ILE A 100 17.33 -18.08 -5.01
CA ILE A 100 17.83 -17.59 -3.72
C ILE A 100 17.84 -16.07 -3.75
N ALA A 101 17.34 -15.44 -2.69
CA ALA A 101 17.53 -14.02 -2.46
C ALA A 101 18.28 -13.81 -1.14
N SER A 102 19.21 -12.87 -1.15
CA SER A 102 20.08 -12.56 -0.02
C SER A 102 20.05 -11.05 0.23
N VAL A 103 19.73 -10.68 1.46
CA VAL A 103 19.59 -9.30 1.93
C VAL A 103 20.87 -8.88 2.63
N TYR A 104 21.44 -7.77 2.18
CA TYR A 104 22.61 -7.14 2.76
C TYR A 104 22.28 -5.76 3.29
N VAL A 105 22.73 -5.45 4.50
CA VAL A 105 22.60 -4.13 5.13
C VAL A 105 23.98 -3.63 5.49
N ASN A 106 24.36 -2.47 4.96
CA ASN A 106 25.71 -1.89 5.09
C ASN A 106 26.83 -2.88 4.66
N GLY A 107 26.54 -3.74 3.68
CA GLY A 107 27.47 -4.74 3.15
C GLY A 107 27.49 -6.08 3.90
N ASN A 108 26.82 -6.19 5.05
CA ASN A 108 26.74 -7.43 5.83
C ASN A 108 25.51 -8.24 5.45
N LEU A 109 25.66 -9.56 5.28
CA LEU A 109 24.54 -10.47 5.04
C LEU A 109 23.66 -10.53 6.30
N VAL A 110 22.39 -10.16 6.15
CA VAL A 110 21.41 -10.19 7.24
C VAL A 110 20.53 -11.41 7.14
N ALA A 111 20.05 -11.72 5.93
CA ALA A 111 19.17 -12.86 5.71
C ALA A 111 19.33 -13.43 4.31
N SER A 112 18.99 -14.70 4.15
CA SER A 112 18.90 -15.35 2.84
C SER A 112 17.75 -16.35 2.85
N ALA A 113 17.02 -16.44 1.75
CA ALA A 113 15.93 -17.40 1.60
C ALA A 113 15.87 -17.95 0.17
N SER A 114 15.38 -19.18 0.05
CA SER A 114 15.20 -19.86 -1.23
C SER A 114 13.73 -20.16 -1.50
N ALA A 115 13.28 -20.01 -2.75
CA ALA A 115 11.94 -20.41 -3.19
C ALA A 115 11.96 -20.88 -4.64
N GLU A 116 10.89 -21.52 -5.10
CA GLU A 116 10.72 -21.87 -6.52
C GLU A 116 10.67 -20.63 -7.40
N GLN A 117 10.00 -19.57 -6.94
CA GLN A 117 9.85 -18.31 -7.66
C GLN A 117 10.80 -17.24 -7.13
N LYS A 118 11.39 -16.47 -8.04
CA LYS A 118 12.31 -15.37 -7.73
C LYS A 118 11.68 -14.31 -6.82
N GLU A 119 10.39 -14.01 -7.00
CA GLU A 119 9.75 -12.97 -6.19
C GLU A 119 9.47 -13.46 -4.77
N ASN A 120 9.05 -14.72 -4.62
CA ASN A 120 8.86 -15.33 -3.31
C ASN A 120 10.18 -15.39 -2.54
N SER A 121 11.30 -15.74 -3.19
CA SER A 121 12.59 -15.80 -2.46
C SER A 121 12.98 -14.45 -1.87
N LYS A 122 12.72 -13.34 -2.58
CA LYS A 122 12.94 -11.98 -2.06
C LYS A 122 12.05 -11.66 -0.87
N ILE A 123 10.77 -12.00 -0.95
CA ILE A 123 9.80 -11.73 0.13
C ILE A 123 10.20 -12.50 1.39
N HIS A 124 10.54 -13.78 1.26
CA HIS A 124 11.01 -14.59 2.37
C HIS A 124 12.30 -14.02 2.98
N ALA A 125 13.28 -13.67 2.14
CA ALA A 125 14.52 -13.07 2.62
C ALA A 125 14.27 -11.74 3.33
N ALA A 126 13.31 -10.94 2.84
CA ALA A 126 12.93 -9.68 3.46
C ALA A 126 12.21 -9.87 4.81
N LYS A 127 11.28 -10.84 4.91
CA LYS A 127 10.61 -11.19 6.17
C LYS A 127 11.63 -11.61 7.24
N VAL A 128 12.56 -12.48 6.88
CA VAL A 128 13.64 -12.91 7.79
C VAL A 128 14.52 -11.71 8.15
N ALA A 129 14.89 -10.87 7.20
CA ALA A 129 15.69 -9.68 7.48
C ALA A 129 14.99 -8.67 8.41
N LEU A 130 13.68 -8.46 8.26
CA LEU A 130 12.90 -7.60 9.17
C LEU A 130 13.01 -8.10 10.61
N LYS A 131 12.85 -9.42 10.80
CA LYS A 131 12.98 -10.07 12.11
C LYS A 131 14.40 -9.92 12.67
N GLU A 132 15.43 -10.25 11.90
CA GLU A 132 16.84 -10.16 12.32
C GLU A 132 17.28 -8.73 12.67
N LEU A 133 16.69 -7.72 12.01
CA LEU A 133 16.97 -6.31 12.28
C LEU A 133 16.17 -5.76 13.48
N GLY A 134 15.35 -6.59 14.13
CA GLY A 134 14.47 -6.17 15.23
C GLY A 134 13.33 -5.26 14.78
N TYR A 135 12.99 -5.28 13.50
CA TYR A 135 11.79 -4.64 12.97
C TYR A 135 10.61 -5.60 13.11
N GLU A 136 10.29 -6.00 14.34
CA GLU A 136 9.05 -6.75 14.59
C GLU A 136 7.86 -5.78 14.48
N SER A 137 6.93 -6.13 13.59
CA SER A 137 5.55 -5.65 13.71
C SER A 137 4.93 -6.34 14.91
N ASN A 138 4.58 -5.59 15.95
CA ASN A 138 3.59 -6.03 16.92
C ASN A 138 2.29 -6.39 16.17
N THR A 139 2.07 -7.67 15.90
CA THR A 139 0.80 -8.18 15.40
C THR A 139 -0.25 -8.05 16.50
N VAL A 140 -1.30 -7.27 16.20
CA VAL A 140 -2.51 -6.99 17.00
C VAL A 140 -2.35 -5.99 18.16
N MET A 141 -2.07 -4.73 17.83
CA MET A 141 -2.95 -3.57 18.10
C MET A 141 -2.21 -2.31 17.70
N ASN A 142 -2.57 -1.81 16.52
CA ASN A 142 -2.68 -0.40 16.11
C ASN A 142 -3.27 -0.47 14.68
N ALA A 143 -4.55 -0.85 14.47
CA ALA A 143 -5.68 0.06 14.66
C ALA A 143 -5.19 1.48 14.98
N ASP A 144 -4.95 2.26 13.94
CA ASP A 144 -4.28 3.58 13.91
C ASP A 144 -2.79 3.58 13.54
N ILE A 145 -2.51 3.44 12.24
CA ILE A 145 -1.73 4.46 11.52
C ILE A 145 -2.53 4.90 10.27
N CYS A 146 -3.84 5.12 10.45
CA CYS A 146 -4.58 6.15 9.72
C CYS A 146 -4.84 7.38 10.62
N GLY A 147 -4.54 7.30 11.91
CA GLY A 147 -4.57 8.40 12.86
C GLY A 147 -3.19 8.64 13.47
N GLN A 148 -2.76 9.90 13.48
CA GLN A 148 -1.65 10.43 14.28
C GLN A 148 -0.22 10.10 13.82
N LEU A 149 0.14 10.57 12.62
CA LEU A 149 1.40 11.31 12.53
C LEU A 149 1.05 12.77 12.74
N ASN A 150 1.66 13.36 13.77
CA ASN A 150 1.59 14.79 14.11
C ASN A 150 1.50 15.67 12.85
N GLY A 151 0.66 16.70 12.92
CA GLY A 151 0.20 17.55 11.81
C GLY A 151 1.27 18.42 11.13
N ASP A 152 2.48 17.90 10.92
CA ASP A 152 3.69 18.62 10.54
C ASP A 152 4.50 17.94 9.42
N ASN A 153 4.06 16.82 8.83
CA ASN A 153 4.83 16.13 7.80
C ASN A 153 4.19 16.20 6.39
N GLU A 154 4.93 16.77 5.43
CA GLU A 154 4.49 17.01 4.04
C GLU A 154 4.46 15.73 3.18
N ILE A 155 5.09 14.64 3.65
CA ILE A 155 5.24 13.39 2.90
C ILE A 155 3.86 12.76 2.66
N GLY A 156 3.53 12.51 1.38
CA GLY A 156 2.26 11.89 0.97
C GLY A 156 1.06 12.84 0.95
N ALA A 157 1.25 14.14 1.24
CA ALA A 157 0.15 15.09 1.29
C ALA A 157 -0.58 15.25 -0.06
N LYS A 158 0.11 15.13 -1.20
CA LYS A 158 -0.52 15.19 -2.54
C LYS A 158 -1.58 14.09 -2.71
N GLN A 159 -1.26 12.88 -2.28
CA GLN A 159 -2.17 11.74 -2.35
C GLN A 159 -3.35 11.93 -1.40
N ARG A 160 -3.10 12.32 -0.14
CA ARG A 160 -4.16 12.59 0.83
C ARG A 160 -5.13 13.66 0.33
N LEU A 161 -4.65 14.74 -0.28
CA LEU A 161 -5.51 15.78 -0.83
C LEU A 161 -6.39 15.23 -1.97
N HIS A 162 -5.84 14.38 -2.83
CA HIS A 162 -6.61 13.72 -3.90
C HIS A 162 -7.70 12.80 -3.34
N GLU A 163 -7.40 12.03 -2.28
CA GLU A 163 -8.38 11.18 -1.59
C GLU A 163 -9.50 12.00 -0.93
N ILE A 164 -9.15 13.14 -0.32
CA ILE A 164 -10.12 14.08 0.27
C ILE A 164 -11.06 14.61 -0.81
N CYS A 165 -10.53 15.07 -1.95
CA CYS A 165 -11.35 15.53 -3.07
C CYS A 165 -12.29 14.44 -3.57
N GLY A 166 -11.80 13.19 -3.71
CA GLY A 166 -12.62 12.05 -4.10
C GLY A 166 -13.77 11.77 -3.12
N LYS A 167 -13.48 11.73 -1.82
CA LYS A 167 -14.48 11.48 -0.76
C LYS A 167 -15.55 12.57 -0.72
N LYS A 168 -15.17 13.83 -0.93
CA LYS A 168 -16.07 14.99 -0.90
C LYS A 168 -16.72 15.27 -2.27
N LYS A 169 -16.41 14.48 -3.30
CA LYS A 169 -16.85 14.67 -4.70
C LYS A 169 -16.48 16.05 -5.27
N TRP A 170 -15.33 16.58 -4.87
CA TRP A 170 -14.75 17.79 -5.45
C TRP A 170 -13.99 17.46 -6.74
N GLN A 171 -13.73 18.48 -7.55
CA GLN A 171 -12.84 18.32 -8.70
C GLN A 171 -11.41 17.97 -8.24
N ASN A 172 -10.68 17.30 -9.13
CA ASN A 172 -9.30 16.92 -8.83
C ASN A 172 -8.42 18.17 -8.61
N PRO A 173 -7.52 18.14 -7.61
CA PRO A 173 -6.64 19.27 -7.32
C PRO A 173 -5.71 19.58 -8.50
N ASN A 174 -5.62 20.85 -8.88
CA ASN A 174 -4.79 21.33 -9.98
C ASN A 174 -3.49 21.93 -9.45
N TYR A 175 -2.35 21.36 -9.87
CA TYR A 175 -1.02 21.77 -9.42
C TYR A 175 -0.30 22.57 -10.51
N LYS A 176 0.29 23.70 -10.13
CA LYS A 176 1.07 24.57 -11.03
C LYS A 176 2.43 24.88 -10.40
N ILE A 177 3.50 24.75 -11.17
CA ILE A 177 4.84 25.17 -10.73
C ILE A 177 4.96 26.66 -10.98
N GLN A 178 5.12 27.41 -9.89
CA GLN A 178 5.11 28.88 -9.90
C GLN A 178 6.51 29.46 -10.18
N SER A 179 7.56 28.77 -9.73
CA SER A 179 8.94 29.18 -9.96
C SER A 179 9.90 27.99 -9.98
N GLU A 180 10.83 28.01 -10.92
CA GLU A 180 12.03 27.17 -10.96
C GLU A 180 13.25 28.09 -10.92
N ALA A 181 14.11 27.92 -9.92
CA ALA A 181 15.30 28.74 -9.72
C ALA A 181 16.52 27.89 -9.35
N GLY A 182 17.70 28.44 -9.59
CA GLY A 182 18.97 27.81 -9.20
C GLY A 182 19.63 27.00 -10.31
N PRO A 183 20.94 26.71 -10.15
CA PRO A 183 21.70 25.91 -11.10
C PRO A 183 21.23 24.45 -11.09
N ALA A 184 21.57 23.68 -12.13
CA ALA A 184 21.09 22.30 -12.29
C ALA A 184 21.36 21.37 -11.09
N HIS A 185 22.41 21.63 -10.31
CA HIS A 185 22.79 20.87 -9.11
C HIS A 185 22.13 21.36 -7.82
N GLU A 186 21.39 22.48 -7.86
CA GLU A 186 20.70 23.08 -6.71
C GLU A 186 19.39 23.73 -7.13
N LYS A 187 18.60 22.98 -7.92
CA LYS A 187 17.30 23.45 -8.38
C LYS A 187 16.32 23.57 -7.22
N ARG A 188 15.52 24.62 -7.28
CA ARG A 188 14.49 24.97 -6.30
C ARG A 188 13.17 25.21 -7.00
N TYR A 189 12.14 24.53 -6.53
CA TYR A 189 10.78 24.53 -7.07
C TYR A 189 9.81 25.09 -6.04
N LYS A 190 8.88 25.93 -6.49
CA LYS A 190 7.72 26.36 -5.70
C LYS A 190 6.46 25.97 -6.45
N CYS A 191 5.52 25.34 -5.75
CA CYS A 191 4.27 24.85 -6.33
C CYS A 191 3.07 25.50 -5.66
N SER A 192 2.00 25.72 -6.43
CA SER A 192 0.68 26.07 -5.94
C SER A 192 -0.33 24.99 -6.30
N VAL A 193 -1.32 24.78 -5.42
CA VAL A 193 -2.44 23.88 -5.62
C VAL A 193 -3.75 24.65 -5.56
N GLU A 194 -4.64 24.32 -6.48
CA GLU A 194 -5.97 24.92 -6.65
C GLU A 194 -7.03 23.82 -6.52
N ILE A 195 -8.05 24.05 -5.71
CA ILE A 195 -9.22 23.15 -5.57
C ILE A 195 -10.50 23.96 -5.71
N GLU A 196 -11.48 23.40 -6.41
CA GLU A 196 -12.80 23.97 -6.60
C GLU A 196 -13.79 23.28 -5.67
N LEU A 197 -14.32 24.04 -4.71
CA LEU A 197 -15.41 23.66 -3.82
C LEU A 197 -16.75 24.10 -4.42
N SER A 198 -17.85 23.65 -3.83
CA SER A 198 -19.20 23.99 -4.32
C SER A 198 -19.54 25.48 -4.21
N ASP A 199 -18.84 26.22 -3.36
CA ASP A 199 -19.08 27.62 -3.03
C ASP A 199 -17.85 28.53 -3.20
N ALA A 200 -16.65 27.98 -3.42
CA ALA A 200 -15.40 28.75 -3.52
C ALA A 200 -14.28 28.00 -4.26
N ILE A 201 -13.33 28.75 -4.84
CA ILE A 201 -12.06 28.21 -5.33
C ILE A 201 -10.97 28.57 -4.32
N LEU A 202 -10.26 27.56 -3.81
CA LEU A 202 -9.12 27.76 -2.90
C LEU A 202 -7.82 27.58 -3.67
N LEU A 203 -6.92 28.56 -3.53
CA LEU A 203 -5.58 28.54 -4.10
C LEU A 203 -4.56 28.73 -2.99
N VAL A 204 -3.64 27.77 -2.84
CA VAL A 204 -2.60 27.80 -1.82
C VAL A 204 -1.25 27.55 -2.46
N THR A 205 -0.22 28.22 -1.95
CA THR A 205 1.17 28.03 -2.41
C THR A 205 2.00 27.37 -1.31
N GLY A 206 2.70 26.29 -1.65
CA GLY A 206 3.59 25.57 -0.75
C GLY A 206 4.96 26.22 -0.57
N GLY A 207 5.78 25.58 0.26
CA GLY A 207 7.18 25.94 0.46
C GLY A 207 8.07 25.62 -0.74
N VAL A 208 9.28 26.17 -0.74
CA VAL A 208 10.29 25.90 -1.78
C VAL A 208 10.98 24.56 -1.49
N ARG A 209 11.10 23.69 -2.49
CA ARG A 209 11.70 22.35 -2.37
C ARG A 209 12.70 22.06 -3.48
N SER A 210 13.57 21.08 -3.28
CA SER A 210 14.62 20.72 -4.26
C SER A 210 14.09 19.86 -5.41
N ARG A 211 12.92 19.25 -5.23
CA ARG A 211 12.26 18.40 -6.23
C ARG A 211 10.81 18.83 -6.45
N VAL A 212 10.33 18.66 -7.69
CA VAL A 212 8.93 18.94 -8.08
C VAL A 212 7.94 18.18 -7.20
N LYS A 213 8.14 16.87 -7.01
CA LYS A 213 7.27 16.02 -6.17
C LYS A 213 7.16 16.53 -4.73
N GLU A 214 8.26 17.02 -4.17
CA GLU A 214 8.28 17.57 -2.81
C GLU A 214 7.56 18.93 -2.75
N ALA A 215 7.73 19.78 -3.78
CA ALA A 215 7.03 21.06 -3.87
C ALA A 215 5.51 20.88 -3.96
N GLU A 216 5.03 19.91 -4.75
CA GLU A 216 3.61 19.57 -4.84
C GLU A 216 3.07 19.04 -3.51
N ASN A 217 3.81 18.16 -2.85
CA ASN A 217 3.47 17.67 -1.51
C ASN A 217 3.39 18.82 -0.48
N SER A 218 4.33 19.75 -0.52
CA SER A 218 4.30 20.94 0.35
C SER A 218 3.05 21.79 0.10
N ALA A 219 2.70 22.04 -1.17
CA ALA A 219 1.49 22.79 -1.51
C ALA A 219 0.21 22.07 -1.02
N ALA A 220 0.13 20.76 -1.24
CA ALA A 220 -0.99 19.94 -0.78
C ALA A 220 -1.12 19.94 0.75
N PHE A 221 0.01 19.90 1.47
CA PHE A 221 0.03 19.92 2.92
C PHE A 221 -0.55 21.22 3.50
N VAL A 222 -0.14 22.37 2.96
CA VAL A 222 -0.68 23.67 3.39
C VAL A 222 -2.17 23.77 3.07
N MET A 223 -2.61 23.24 1.92
CA MET A 223 -4.03 23.19 1.56
C MET A 223 -4.84 22.34 2.55
N ILE A 224 -4.37 21.13 2.90
CA ILE A 224 -5.05 20.26 3.86
C ILE A 224 -5.15 20.94 5.23
N ARG A 225 -4.10 21.60 5.70
CA ARG A 225 -4.16 22.39 6.96
C ARG A 225 -5.21 23.49 6.87
N GLY A 226 -5.21 24.28 5.79
CA GLY A 226 -6.19 25.34 5.61
C GLY A 226 -7.64 24.83 5.57
N LEU A 227 -7.86 23.65 4.98
CA LEU A 227 -9.17 22.99 4.96
C LEU A 227 -9.63 22.53 6.36
N ASN A 228 -8.72 21.93 7.15
CA ASN A 228 -9.00 21.54 8.55
C ASN A 228 -9.32 22.78 9.41
N ASP A 229 -8.51 23.83 9.31
CA ASP A 229 -8.67 25.06 10.10
C ASP A 229 -10.00 25.78 9.77
N SER A 230 -10.43 25.68 8.51
CA SER A 230 -11.70 26.24 8.02
C SER A 230 -12.90 25.30 8.18
N LYS A 231 -12.71 24.09 8.75
CA LYS A 231 -13.74 23.06 8.97
C LYS A 231 -14.46 22.57 7.70
N TYR A 232 -13.80 22.63 6.54
CA TYR A 232 -14.31 22.01 5.31
C TYR A 232 -14.19 20.47 5.34
N ILE A 233 -13.21 19.99 6.09
CA ILE A 233 -12.92 18.58 6.39
C ILE A 233 -12.73 18.43 7.90
#